data_AF-A0A0N7JEY9-F1
#
_entry.id   AF-A0A0N7JEY9-F1
#
_cell.length_a   1.000
_cell.length_b   1.000
_cell.length_c   1.000
_cell.angle_alpha   90.00
_cell.angle_beta   90.00
_cell.angle_gamma   90.00
#
_symmetry.space_group_name_H-M   'P 1'
#
loop_
_entity.id
_entity.type
_entity.pdbx_description
1 polymer ?
#
loop_
_entity_poly.entity_id
_entity_poly.type
_entity_poly.pdbx_seq_one_letter_code
_entity_poly.pdbx_strand_id
1 'polypeptide(L)'
;MKWFNECKTLDEVKATYKKLAKQHHPDLGGDTVTMQEINKEYAFACAKVIKGANFSDEKTEQEIKFSEEYRVALEKVIHLEDVNIELVGFWIWVTGNTYPVKAILKDAGFFFASKKLAWYFRTGEYQVSSRGEKSLDEIRSKYGSEVLKADKRRKIA
;
A
#
# COMPACT_ATOMS: atom_id res chain seq x y z
N MET A 1 -20.36 7.75 -6.59
CA MET A 1 -19.07 7.95 -5.89
C MET A 1 -18.57 9.32 -6.31
N LYS A 2 -17.62 9.90 -5.62
CA LYS A 2 -16.97 11.18 -5.95
C LYS A 2 -15.55 10.92 -6.46
N TRP A 3 -14.83 10.04 -5.78
CA TRP A 3 -13.41 9.81 -5.94
C TRP A 3 -13.06 8.64 -6.89
N PHE A 4 -13.95 7.66 -7.02
CA PHE A 4 -13.68 6.39 -7.74
C PHE A 4 -14.65 6.13 -8.91
N ASN A 5 -15.23 7.18 -9.51
CA ASN A 5 -16.23 7.02 -10.57
C ASN A 5 -15.69 6.38 -11.86
N GLU A 6 -14.41 6.63 -12.16
CA GLU A 6 -13.77 6.16 -13.39
C GLU A 6 -13.12 4.78 -13.24
N CYS A 7 -13.04 4.27 -12.01
CA CYS A 7 -12.40 2.99 -11.72
C CYS A 7 -13.32 1.82 -12.12
N LYS A 8 -12.80 0.93 -12.95
CA LYS A 8 -13.45 -0.28 -13.45
C LYS A 8 -12.79 -1.55 -12.90
N THR A 9 -11.52 -1.48 -12.50
CA THR A 9 -10.76 -2.61 -11.98
C THR A 9 -10.26 -2.36 -10.56
N LEU A 10 -9.94 -3.43 -9.82
CA LEU A 10 -9.44 -3.33 -8.46
C LEU A 10 -8.08 -2.62 -8.41
N ASP A 11 -7.26 -2.82 -9.43
CA ASP A 11 -5.97 -2.15 -9.58
C ASP A 11 -6.13 -0.64 -9.79
N GLU A 12 -7.13 -0.21 -10.58
CA GLU A 12 -7.45 1.22 -10.75
C GLU A 12 -7.96 1.85 -9.45
N VAL A 13 -8.79 1.14 -8.68
CA VAL A 13 -9.26 1.60 -7.36
C VAL A 13 -8.07 1.76 -6.40
N LYS A 14 -7.19 0.75 -6.31
CA LYS A 14 -5.96 0.80 -5.51
C LYS A 14 -5.03 1.92 -5.99
N ALA A 15 -4.85 2.09 -7.29
CA ALA A 15 -4.06 3.17 -7.89
C ALA A 15 -4.56 4.56 -7.49
N THR A 16 -5.87 4.76 -7.58
CA THR A 16 -6.53 6.02 -7.24
C THR A 16 -6.43 6.30 -5.75
N TYR A 17 -6.67 5.29 -4.90
CA TYR A 17 -6.55 5.42 -3.45
C TYR A 17 -5.16 5.86 -3.02
N LYS A 18 -4.10 5.28 -3.59
CA LYS A 18 -2.71 5.67 -3.28
C LYS A 18 -2.46 7.16 -3.49
N LYS A 19 -2.93 7.70 -4.61
CA LYS A 19 -2.79 9.12 -4.96
C LYS A 19 -3.56 9.99 -3.96
N LEU A 20 -4.81 9.62 -3.69
CA LEU A 20 -5.69 10.35 -2.78
C LEU A 20 -5.20 10.31 -1.33
N ALA A 21 -4.76 9.15 -0.84
CA ALA A 21 -4.19 9.00 0.49
C ALA A 21 -2.97 9.90 0.66
N LYS A 22 -2.05 9.95 -0.32
CA LYS A 22 -0.90 10.86 -0.26
C LYS A 22 -1.31 12.34 -0.27
N GLN A 23 -2.36 12.70 -0.99
CA GLN A 23 -2.80 14.09 -1.15
C GLN A 23 -3.62 14.60 0.06
N HIS A 24 -4.48 13.76 0.62
CA HIS A 24 -5.47 14.15 1.62
C HIS A 24 -5.19 13.62 3.02
N HIS A 25 -4.07 12.93 3.25
CA HIS A 25 -3.69 12.51 4.59
C HIS A 25 -3.59 13.72 5.53
N PRO A 26 -4.16 13.68 6.75
CA PRO A 26 -4.10 14.78 7.71
C PRO A 26 -2.66 15.22 8.02
N ASP A 27 -1.76 14.26 8.24
CA ASP A 27 -0.33 14.55 8.49
C ASP A 27 0.46 15.04 7.25
N LEU A 28 -0.18 15.11 6.07
CA LEU A 28 0.41 15.67 4.84
C LEU A 28 -0.28 16.96 4.40
N GLY A 29 -1.06 17.61 5.27
CA GLY A 29 -1.77 18.86 4.98
C GLY A 29 -3.18 18.69 4.42
N GLY A 30 -3.71 17.47 4.42
CA GLY A 30 -5.14 17.20 4.18
C GLY A 30 -5.96 17.27 5.47
N ASP A 31 -7.14 16.65 5.46
CA ASP A 31 -8.05 16.66 6.60
C ASP A 31 -8.71 15.29 6.81
N THR A 32 -9.06 15.02 8.07
CA THR A 32 -9.64 13.73 8.49
C THR A 32 -10.98 13.45 7.83
N VAL A 33 -11.81 14.47 7.59
CA VAL A 33 -13.16 14.29 7.02
C VAL A 33 -13.05 13.83 5.58
N THR A 34 -12.21 14.46 4.78
CA THR A 34 -11.93 14.07 3.39
C THR A 34 -11.30 12.67 3.34
N MET A 35 -10.34 12.36 4.21
CA MET A 35 -9.71 11.04 4.22
C MET A 35 -10.72 9.93 4.60
N GLN A 36 -11.63 10.19 5.54
CA GLN A 36 -12.70 9.26 5.89
C GLN A 36 -13.72 9.07 4.74
N GLU A 37 -14.05 10.15 4.01
CA GLU A 37 -14.88 10.05 2.80
C GLU A 37 -14.20 9.16 1.74
N ILE A 38 -12.92 9.37 1.47
CA ILE A 38 -12.13 8.58 0.53
C ILE A 38 -12.10 7.10 0.97
N ASN A 39 -11.84 6.83 2.26
CA ASN A 39 -11.82 5.47 2.82
C ASN A 39 -13.17 4.76 2.63
N LYS A 40 -14.28 5.45 2.90
CA LYS A 40 -15.62 4.91 2.73
C LYS A 40 -15.93 4.61 1.26
N GLU A 41 -15.59 5.53 0.36
CA GLU A 41 -15.81 5.30 -1.06
C GLU A 41 -14.91 4.21 -1.64
N TYR A 42 -13.68 4.08 -1.15
CA TYR A 42 -12.77 3.01 -1.53
C TYR A 42 -13.38 1.64 -1.23
N ALA A 43 -13.87 1.43 0.00
CA ALA A 43 -14.50 0.17 0.39
C ALA A 43 -15.69 -0.16 -0.52
N PHE A 44 -16.51 0.84 -0.86
CA PHE A 44 -17.63 0.67 -1.78
C PHE A 44 -17.17 0.35 -3.22
N ALA A 45 -16.15 1.05 -3.72
CA ALA A 45 -15.59 0.83 -5.06
C ALA A 45 -15.00 -0.59 -5.19
N CYS A 46 -14.23 -1.03 -4.21
CA CYS A 46 -13.70 -2.39 -4.14
C CYS A 46 -14.84 -3.42 -4.14
N ALA A 47 -15.82 -3.27 -3.25
CA ALA A 47 -16.97 -4.19 -3.19
C ALA A 47 -17.74 -4.25 -4.51
N LYS A 48 -17.93 -3.10 -5.19
CA LYS A 48 -18.60 -3.03 -6.49
C LYS A 48 -17.83 -3.80 -7.57
N VAL A 49 -16.52 -3.58 -7.67
CA VAL A 49 -15.68 -4.24 -8.67
C VAL A 49 -15.57 -5.75 -8.41
N ILE A 50 -15.35 -6.15 -7.15
CA ILE A 50 -15.21 -7.56 -6.78
C ILE A 50 -16.51 -8.33 -7.03
N LYS A 51 -17.67 -7.77 -6.66
CA LYS A 51 -18.98 -8.40 -6.95
C LYS A 51 -19.25 -8.51 -8.45
N GLY A 52 -18.76 -7.57 -9.26
CA GLY A 52 -18.85 -7.62 -10.71
C GLY A 52 -17.97 -8.69 -11.36
N ALA A 53 -17.01 -9.27 -10.63
CA ALA A 53 -16.06 -10.26 -11.14
C ALA A 53 -16.59 -11.71 -11.09
N ASN A 54 -17.85 -11.94 -10.65
CA ASN A 54 -18.48 -13.27 -10.54
C ASN A 54 -17.62 -14.31 -9.79
N PHE A 55 -16.96 -13.89 -8.71
CA PHE A 55 -16.25 -14.82 -7.82
C PHE A 55 -17.22 -15.62 -6.94
N SER A 56 -16.71 -16.69 -6.32
CA SER A 56 -17.41 -17.34 -5.20
C SER A 56 -17.53 -16.37 -4.02
N ASP A 57 -18.47 -16.64 -3.11
CA ASP A 57 -18.66 -15.82 -1.90
C ASP A 57 -17.38 -15.78 -1.04
N GLU A 58 -16.72 -16.92 -0.87
CA GLU A 58 -15.46 -17.05 -0.12
C GLU A 58 -14.35 -16.20 -0.74
N LYS A 59 -14.19 -16.24 -2.07
CA LYS A 59 -13.18 -15.44 -2.76
C LYS A 59 -13.52 -13.96 -2.72
N THR A 60 -14.79 -13.60 -2.80
CA THR A 60 -15.27 -12.22 -2.66
C THR A 60 -14.91 -11.65 -1.29
N GLU A 61 -15.14 -12.41 -0.22
CA GLU A 61 -14.80 -12.00 1.14
C GLU A 61 -13.27 -11.83 1.32
N GLN A 62 -12.48 -12.75 0.77
CA GLN A 62 -11.01 -12.67 0.81
C GLN A 62 -10.48 -11.42 0.09
N GLU A 63 -10.96 -11.13 -1.12
CA GLU A 63 -10.53 -9.95 -1.88
C GLU A 63 -10.89 -8.65 -1.16
N ILE A 64 -12.09 -8.56 -0.57
CA ILE A 64 -12.50 -7.41 0.23
C ILE A 64 -11.56 -7.24 1.43
N LYS A 65 -11.28 -8.33 2.15
CA LYS A 65 -10.38 -8.33 3.31
C LYS A 65 -8.98 -7.87 2.92
N PHE A 66 -8.39 -8.42 1.85
CA PHE A 66 -7.07 -8.04 1.39
C PHE A 66 -7.01 -6.58 0.94
N SER A 67 -8.08 -6.08 0.31
CA SER A 67 -8.17 -4.67 -0.07
C SER A 67 -8.16 -3.75 1.15
N GLU A 68 -8.91 -4.09 2.20
CA GLU A 68 -8.93 -3.32 3.46
C GLU A 68 -7.61 -3.37 4.21
N GLU A 69 -7.00 -4.56 4.33
CA GLU A 69 -5.68 -4.72 4.96
C GLU A 69 -4.62 -3.87 4.26
N TYR A 70 -4.61 -3.87 2.93
CA TYR A 70 -3.71 -3.05 2.13
C TYR A 70 -3.95 -1.54 2.35
N ARG A 71 -5.22 -1.12 2.32
CA ARG A 71 -5.64 0.27 2.54
C ARG A 71 -5.15 0.80 3.89
N VAL A 72 -5.39 0.04 4.95
CA VAL A 72 -4.98 0.37 6.34
C VAL A 72 -3.46 0.46 6.45
N ALA A 73 -2.75 -0.54 5.92
CA ALA A 73 -1.29 -0.58 5.99
C ALA A 73 -0.67 0.63 5.28
N LEU A 74 -1.20 1.01 4.10
CA LEU A 74 -0.72 2.16 3.35
C LEU A 74 -1.00 3.49 4.07
N GLU A 75 -2.23 3.68 4.56
CA GLU A 75 -2.63 4.90 5.28
C GLU A 75 -1.71 5.17 6.47
N LYS A 76 -1.42 4.13 7.28
CA LYS A 76 -0.53 4.23 8.46
C LYS A 76 0.92 4.59 8.15
N VAL A 77 1.38 4.46 6.90
CA VAL A 77 2.80 4.66 6.57
C VAL A 77 3.06 5.79 5.58
N ILE A 78 2.09 6.17 4.74
CA ILE A 78 2.30 7.13 3.65
C ILE A 78 2.77 8.51 4.14
N HIS A 79 2.40 8.87 5.37
CA HIS A 79 2.78 10.13 5.99
C HIS A 79 4.20 10.14 6.60
N LEU A 80 4.80 8.97 6.85
CA LEU A 80 6.10 8.87 7.54
C LEU A 80 7.23 9.59 6.80
N GLU A 81 7.98 10.42 7.50
CA GLU A 81 9.11 11.17 6.96
C GLU A 81 10.42 10.37 6.99
N ASP A 82 11.44 10.84 6.26
CA ASP A 82 12.79 10.25 6.21
C ASP A 82 12.87 8.76 5.78
N VAL A 83 11.81 8.28 5.13
CA VAL A 83 11.73 6.94 4.54
C VAL A 83 11.30 6.99 3.08
N ASN A 84 11.73 5.98 2.32
CA ASN A 84 11.24 5.74 0.98
C ASN A 84 10.14 4.68 1.05
N ILE A 85 9.02 4.95 0.40
CA ILE A 85 7.88 4.06 0.27
C ILE A 85 7.69 3.79 -1.22
N GLU A 86 7.80 2.52 -1.59
CA GLU A 86 7.59 2.07 -2.97
C GLU A 86 6.66 0.86 -2.99
N LEU A 87 6.03 0.65 -4.13
CA LEU A 87 5.27 -0.55 -4.41
C LEU A 87 6.03 -1.40 -5.39
N VAL A 88 6.21 -2.67 -5.03
CA VAL A 88 6.85 -3.64 -5.91
C VAL A 88 5.89 -4.80 -6.11
N GLY A 89 5.26 -4.86 -7.28
CA GLY A 89 4.08 -5.69 -7.50
C GLY A 89 2.96 -5.33 -6.51
N PHE A 90 2.55 -6.31 -5.70
CA PHE A 90 1.50 -6.14 -4.68
C PHE A 90 2.03 -5.87 -3.26
N TRP A 91 3.34 -5.66 -3.12
CA TRP A 91 3.98 -5.41 -1.82
C TRP A 91 4.27 -3.93 -1.62
N ILE A 92 4.02 -3.45 -0.41
CA ILE A 92 4.48 -2.13 0.03
C ILE A 92 5.85 -2.31 0.66
N TRP A 93 6.87 -1.64 0.13
CA TRP A 93 8.23 -1.66 0.68
C TRP A 93 8.57 -0.31 1.29
N VAL A 94 9.21 -0.35 2.47
CA VAL A 94 9.71 0.82 3.18
C VAL A 94 11.21 0.66 3.43
N THR A 95 12.00 1.59 2.91
CA THR A 95 13.47 1.62 3.01
C THR A 95 13.98 3.00 3.46
N GLY A 96 15.27 3.13 3.75
CA GLY A 96 15.85 4.38 4.28
C GLY A 96 15.96 4.36 5.81
N ASN A 97 15.75 5.50 6.47
CA ASN A 97 15.93 5.62 7.91
C ASN A 97 14.71 5.06 8.68
N THR A 98 14.55 3.74 8.67
CA THR A 98 13.37 3.07 9.26
C THR A 98 13.48 2.81 10.76
N TYR A 99 14.62 3.09 11.38
CA TYR A 99 14.82 2.84 12.82
C TYR A 99 13.87 3.66 13.71
N PRO A 100 13.69 4.98 13.50
CA PRO A 100 12.78 5.79 14.31
C PRO A 100 11.31 5.38 14.17
N VAL A 101 10.91 4.90 13.00
CA VAL A 101 9.51 4.55 12.67
C VAL A 101 9.22 3.04 12.78
N LYS A 102 10.19 2.25 13.25
CA LYS A 102 10.08 0.78 13.37
C LYS A 102 8.85 0.32 14.14
N ALA A 103 8.50 1.02 15.22
CA ALA A 103 7.32 0.69 16.03
C ALA A 103 6.02 0.86 15.22
N ILE A 104 5.92 1.95 14.47
CA ILE A 104 4.78 2.25 13.59
C ILE A 104 4.67 1.20 12.49
N LEU A 105 5.79 0.83 11.85
CA LEU A 105 5.81 -0.21 10.83
C LEU A 105 5.33 -1.56 11.35
N LYS A 106 5.75 -1.95 12.56
CA LYS A 106 5.26 -3.18 13.21
C LYS A 106 3.76 -3.11 13.51
N ASP A 107 3.28 -2.01 14.07
CA ASP A 107 1.86 -1.80 14.35
C ASP A 107 0.99 -1.76 13.08
N ALA A 108 1.58 -1.32 11.97
CA ALA A 108 0.98 -1.37 10.64
C ALA A 108 1.07 -2.75 9.97
N GLY A 109 1.60 -3.77 10.65
CA GLY A 109 1.68 -5.14 10.14
C GLY A 109 2.82 -5.41 9.16
N PHE A 110 3.82 -4.51 9.09
CA PHE A 110 4.98 -4.72 8.23
C PHE A 110 5.95 -5.74 8.85
N PHE A 111 6.58 -6.52 7.97
CA PHE A 111 7.62 -7.48 8.30
C PHE A 111 8.99 -6.92 7.93
N PHE A 112 10.00 -7.24 8.74
CA PHE A 112 11.37 -6.83 8.43
C PHE A 112 12.09 -7.91 7.61
N ALA A 113 12.56 -7.55 6.42
CA ALA A 113 13.44 -8.37 5.58
C ALA A 113 14.91 -8.04 5.89
N SER A 114 15.50 -8.74 6.86
CA SER A 114 16.86 -8.47 7.34
C SER A 114 17.92 -8.44 6.25
N LYS A 115 17.92 -9.39 5.30
CA LYS A 115 18.88 -9.43 4.18
C LYS A 115 18.78 -8.23 3.23
N LYS A 116 17.62 -7.55 3.19
CA LYS A 116 17.36 -6.38 2.34
C LYS A 116 17.43 -5.06 3.12
N LEU A 117 17.56 -5.15 4.45
CA LEU A 117 17.48 -4.01 5.37
C LEU A 117 16.24 -3.13 5.12
N ALA A 118 15.11 -3.78 4.87
CA ALA A 118 13.88 -3.14 4.42
C ALA A 118 12.66 -3.73 5.15
N TRP A 119 11.62 -2.93 5.28
CA TRP A 119 10.31 -3.39 5.74
C TRP A 119 9.42 -3.63 4.55
N TYR A 120 8.51 -4.60 4.67
CA TYR A 120 7.51 -4.84 3.65
C TYR A 120 6.17 -5.26 4.25
N PHE A 121 5.09 -4.90 3.57
CA PHE A 121 3.74 -5.36 3.85
C PHE A 121 3.23 -6.18 2.68
N ARG A 122 2.45 -7.22 2.99
CA ARG A 122 1.75 -8.07 2.01
C ARG A 122 0.47 -8.59 2.63
N THR A 123 -0.54 -8.80 1.80
CA THR A 123 -1.74 -9.56 2.17
C THR A 123 -1.46 -11.06 2.06
N GLY A 124 -2.35 -11.88 2.64
CA GLY A 124 -2.19 -13.35 2.66
C GLY A 124 -2.05 -13.99 1.28
N GLU A 125 -2.77 -13.49 0.27
CA GLU A 125 -2.71 -13.98 -1.12
C GLU A 125 -1.31 -13.88 -1.73
N TYR A 126 -0.56 -12.83 -1.39
CA TYR A 126 0.77 -12.58 -1.95
C TYR A 126 1.89 -13.07 -1.01
N GLN A 127 1.57 -14.00 -0.10
CA GLN A 127 2.57 -14.71 0.68
C GLN A 127 3.35 -15.67 -0.22
N VAL A 128 4.67 -15.50 -0.23
CA VAL A 128 5.59 -16.44 -0.89
C VAL A 128 6.13 -17.44 0.13
N SER A 129 6.13 -18.72 -0.22
CA SER A 129 6.62 -19.81 0.63
C SER A 129 8.15 -19.93 0.65
N SER A 130 8.83 -19.42 -0.40
CA SER A 130 10.29 -19.45 -0.47
C SER A 130 10.91 -18.34 0.37
N ARG A 131 11.94 -18.69 1.16
CA ARG A 131 12.84 -17.70 1.78
C ARG A 131 13.77 -17.15 0.70
N GLY A 132 13.21 -16.36 -0.22
CA GLY A 132 13.88 -15.92 -1.44
C GLY A 132 15.25 -15.28 -1.18
N GLU A 133 16.26 -15.75 -1.92
CA GLU A 133 17.61 -15.18 -1.95
C GLU A 133 17.69 -13.87 -2.73
N LYS A 134 16.67 -13.58 -3.55
CA LYS A 134 16.60 -12.40 -4.41
C LYS A 134 16.76 -11.12 -3.59
N SER A 135 17.64 -10.25 -4.06
CA SER A 135 17.79 -8.86 -3.62
C SER A 135 16.50 -8.06 -3.88
N LEU A 136 16.39 -6.88 -3.25
CA LEU A 136 15.24 -6.01 -3.51
C LEU A 136 15.23 -5.52 -4.97
N ASP A 137 16.40 -5.25 -5.56
CA ASP A 137 16.53 -4.83 -6.95
C ASP A 137 16.06 -5.89 -7.94
N GLU A 138 16.39 -7.17 -7.72
CA GLU A 138 15.86 -8.26 -8.56
C GLU A 138 14.34 -8.38 -8.47
N ILE A 139 13.76 -8.08 -7.30
CA ILE A 139 12.30 -8.08 -7.13
C ILE A 139 11.69 -6.89 -7.88
N ARG A 140 12.29 -5.70 -7.80
CA ARG A 140 11.89 -4.51 -8.58
C ARG A 140 11.93 -4.80 -10.09
N SER A 141 13.02 -5.38 -10.58
CA SER A 141 13.19 -5.74 -11.99
C SER A 141 12.15 -6.76 -12.47
N LYS A 142 11.73 -7.68 -11.59
CA LYS A 142 10.76 -8.72 -11.94
C LYS A 142 9.32 -8.21 -11.96
N TYR A 143 8.92 -7.40 -10.98
CA TYR A 143 7.51 -7.04 -10.75
C TYR A 143 7.20 -5.57 -11.08
N GLY A 144 8.21 -4.79 -11.43
CA GLY A 144 8.11 -3.33 -11.52
C GLY A 144 8.12 -2.67 -10.14
N SER A 145 8.56 -1.41 -10.08
CA SER A 145 8.49 -0.59 -8.88
C SER A 145 7.83 0.76 -9.17
N GLU A 146 6.93 1.19 -8.29
CA GLU A 146 6.32 2.52 -8.27
C GLU A 146 6.70 3.22 -6.95
N VAL A 147 7.46 4.31 -7.04
CA VAL A 147 7.84 5.09 -5.85
C VAL A 147 6.68 6.01 -5.44
N LEU A 148 6.06 5.73 -4.31
CA LEU A 148 4.98 6.55 -3.75
C LEU A 148 5.52 7.76 -2.99
N LYS A 149 6.58 7.55 -2.22
CA LYS A 149 7.26 8.60 -1.46
C LYS A 149 8.75 8.34 -1.50
N ALA A 150 9.51 9.37 -1.87
CA ALA A 150 10.96 9.36 -1.76
C ALA A 150 11.36 10.26 -0.61
N ASP A 151 12.38 9.85 0.13
CA ASP A 151 13.02 10.70 1.12
C ASP A 151 13.57 11.96 0.44
N LYS A 152 13.11 13.12 0.89
CA LYS A 152 13.50 14.43 0.34
C LYS A 152 14.97 14.75 0.58
N ARG A 153 15.60 14.17 1.61
CA ARG A 153 17.02 14.42 1.94
C ARG A 153 17.99 13.84 0.90
N ARG A 154 17.56 12.86 0.10
CA ARG A 154 18.36 12.29 -0.99
C ARG A 154 18.48 13.17 -2.24
N LYS A 155 17.80 14.34 -2.30
CA LYS A 155 17.89 15.26 -3.45
C LYS A 155 19.08 16.23 -3.41
N ILE A 156 20.01 16.09 -2.47
CA ILE A 156 21.24 16.87 -2.43
C ILE A 156 22.43 15.91 -2.60
N ALA A 157 22.83 15.71 -3.85
CA ALA A 157 24.14 15.23 -4.25
C ALA A 157 24.45 15.85 -5.62
#